data_AF-A0A7J6U025-F1
#
_entry.id   AF-A0A7J6U025-F1
#
_cell.length_a   1.000
_cell.length_b   1.000
_cell.length_c   1.000
_cell.angle_alpha   90.00
_cell.angle_beta   90.00
_cell.angle_gamma   90.00
#
_symmetry.space_group_name_H-M   'P 1'
#
loop_
_entity.id
_entity.type
_entity.pdbx_description
1 polymer ?
#
loop_
_entity_poly.entity_id
_entity_poly.type
_entity_poly.pdbx_seq_one_letter_code
_entity_poly.pdbx_strand_id
1 'polypeptide(L)'
;IHGQYPDLLRLLDCGGFPPDTRYLFLGDYVDRGAYGMECMVLLSALKVKFPDKIYLLRGNHECAPISRIYGFYDEVKRRFNVKLWKSFCDMFNLLPLAATIDEKIFCVHAGLSPDLTSMSAINNVKRPIEVPEEGLVCDL
;
A
#
# COMPACT_ATOMS: atom_id res chain seq x y z
N ILE A 1 -2.45 8.71 1.11
CA ILE A 1 -1.45 9.49 0.34
C ILE A 1 -2.00 9.89 -1.03
N HIS A 2 -2.70 8.99 -1.74
CA HIS A 2 -3.50 9.29 -2.93
C HIS A 2 -2.80 10.16 -3.97
N GLY A 3 -1.58 9.81 -4.35
CA GLY A 3 -0.82 10.52 -5.38
C GLY A 3 -0.54 12.00 -5.06
N GLN A 4 -0.59 12.41 -3.79
CA GLN A 4 -0.22 13.75 -3.33
C GLN A 4 1.28 13.81 -2.98
N TYR A 5 2.13 13.71 -4.01
CA TYR A 5 3.59 13.62 -3.82
C TYR A 5 4.21 14.80 -3.04
N PRO A 6 3.84 16.09 -3.28
CA PRO A 6 4.37 17.19 -2.47
C PRO A 6 4.03 17.05 -0.98
N ASP A 7 2.84 16.55 -0.66
CA ASP A 7 2.40 16.34 0.73
C ASP A 7 3.11 15.14 1.37
N LEU A 8 3.44 14.10 0.58
CA LEU A 8 4.29 13.00 1.04
C LEU A 8 5.69 13.50 1.42
N LEU A 9 6.28 14.40 0.62
CA LEU A 9 7.58 15.00 0.96
C LEU A 9 7.47 15.80 2.25
N ARG A 10 6.40 16.60 2.41
CA ARG A 10 6.16 17.34 3.66
C ARG A 10 5.96 16.42 4.87
N LEU A 11 5.30 15.28 4.70
CA LEU A 11 5.14 14.29 5.77
C LEU A 11 6.51 13.76 6.25
N LEU A 12 7.43 13.51 5.32
CA LEU A 12 8.79 13.07 5.63
C LEU A 12 9.64 14.19 6.24
N ASP A 13 9.52 15.43 5.74
CA ASP A 13 10.20 16.59 6.32
C ASP A 13 9.77 16.82 7.78
N CYS A 14 8.47 16.70 8.07
CA CYS A 14 7.94 16.91 9.42
C CYS A 14 8.22 15.73 10.36
N GLY A 15 8.14 14.49 9.88
CA GLY A 15 8.34 13.29 10.71
C GLY A 15 9.80 12.83 10.81
N GLY A 16 10.69 13.40 9.99
CA GLY A 16 12.09 13.00 9.89
C GLY A 16 12.30 11.88 8.87
N PHE A 17 13.43 11.90 8.19
CA PHE A 17 13.74 10.89 7.18
C PHE A 17 14.29 9.61 7.82
N PRO A 18 14.06 8.44 7.20
CA PRO A 18 14.85 7.25 7.49
C PRO A 18 16.35 7.52 7.22
N PRO A 19 17.27 6.95 8.01
CA PRO A 19 17.05 5.84 8.95
C PRO A 19 16.61 6.26 10.37
N ASP A 20 16.59 7.56 10.67
CA ASP A 20 16.37 8.06 12.02
C ASP A 20 14.91 7.88 12.49
N THR A 21 13.97 7.89 11.54
CA THR A 21 12.54 7.64 11.79
C THR A 21 12.06 6.32 11.17
N ARG A 22 11.15 5.63 11.88
CA ARG A 22 10.43 4.45 11.39
C ARG A 22 9.00 4.83 10.97
N TYR A 23 8.55 4.31 9.84
CA TYR A 23 7.22 4.55 9.29
C TYR A 23 6.46 3.25 9.03
N LEU A 24 5.19 3.24 9.43
CA LEU A 24 4.18 2.31 8.96
C LEU A 24 3.13 3.11 8.18
N PHE A 25 3.01 2.83 6.89
CA PHE A 25 1.95 3.38 6.06
C PHE A 25 0.81 2.38 5.91
N LEU A 26 -0.42 2.88 5.97
CA LEU A 26 -1.64 2.07 6.00
C LEU A 26 -2.32 1.94 4.62
N GLY A 27 -1.58 2.05 3.52
CA GLY A 27 -2.15 1.96 2.17
C GLY A 27 -2.59 3.29 1.54
N ASP A 28 -3.30 3.18 0.42
CA ASP A 28 -3.83 4.28 -0.40
C ASP A 28 -2.75 5.27 -0.82
N TYR A 29 -1.80 4.74 -1.58
CA TYR A 29 -0.68 5.47 -2.13
C TYR A 29 -1.02 6.11 -3.48
N VAL A 30 -1.83 5.42 -4.27
CA VAL A 30 -2.16 5.77 -5.66
C VAL A 30 -3.59 6.31 -5.81
N ASP A 31 -3.95 6.64 -7.05
CA ASP A 31 -5.23 7.20 -7.48
C ASP A 31 -5.56 8.58 -6.88
N ARG A 32 -6.62 9.20 -7.42
CA ARG A 32 -7.16 10.53 -7.06
C ARG A 32 -6.22 11.70 -7.37
N GLY A 33 -4.99 11.66 -6.90
CA GLY A 33 -3.94 12.63 -7.19
C GLY A 33 -3.21 12.35 -8.51
N ALA A 34 -2.41 13.32 -8.96
CA ALA A 34 -1.72 13.27 -10.25
C ALA A 34 -0.33 12.61 -10.20
N TYR A 35 0.16 12.27 -9.01
CA TYR A 35 1.53 11.80 -8.77
C TYR A 35 1.56 10.44 -8.05
N GLY A 36 0.65 9.53 -8.40
CA GLY A 36 0.61 8.18 -7.81
C GLY A 36 1.90 7.41 -8.09
N MET A 37 2.48 7.59 -9.29
CA MET A 37 3.73 6.95 -9.70
C MET A 37 4.90 7.41 -8.84
N GLU A 38 5.06 8.72 -8.64
CA GLU A 38 6.12 9.28 -7.80
C GLU A 38 6.02 8.82 -6.35
N CYS A 39 4.80 8.81 -5.78
CA CYS A 39 4.56 8.31 -4.44
C CYS A 39 5.00 6.85 -4.29
N MET A 40 4.58 5.97 -5.21
CA MET A 40 4.94 4.56 -5.15
C MET A 40 6.43 4.32 -5.36
N VAL A 41 7.05 5.01 -6.33
CA VAL A 41 8.48 4.85 -6.61
C VAL A 41 9.32 5.30 -5.41
N LEU A 42 8.99 6.44 -4.78
CA LEU A 42 9.70 6.93 -3.61
C LEU A 42 9.56 5.95 -2.43
N LEU A 43 8.34 5.53 -2.10
CA LEU A 43 8.08 4.62 -0.98
C LEU A 43 8.74 3.26 -1.20
N SER A 44 8.68 2.71 -2.42
CA SER A 44 9.37 1.46 -2.77
C SER A 44 10.89 1.60 -2.69
N ALA A 45 11.46 2.71 -3.16
CA ALA A 45 12.89 2.95 -3.04
C ALA A 45 13.34 3.07 -1.57
N LEU A 46 12.56 3.78 -0.74
CA LEU A 46 12.83 3.87 0.70
C LEU A 46 12.67 2.51 1.39
N LYS A 47 11.70 1.68 0.98
CA LYS A 47 11.55 0.30 1.49
C LYS A 47 12.73 -0.58 1.14
N VAL A 48 13.26 -0.49 -0.08
CA VAL A 48 14.44 -1.23 -0.50
C VAL A 48 15.68 -0.76 0.25
N LYS A 49 15.84 0.55 0.42
CA LYS A 49 17.01 1.14 1.10
C LYS A 49 16.99 0.90 2.61
N PHE A 50 15.82 0.95 3.24
CA PHE A 50 15.63 0.87 4.69
C PHE A 50 14.54 -0.17 5.05
N PRO A 51 14.79 -1.47 4.80
CA PRO A 51 13.78 -2.51 4.92
C PRO A 51 13.24 -2.70 6.34
N ASP A 52 14.00 -2.30 7.37
CA ASP A 52 13.62 -2.34 8.79
C ASP A 52 13.05 -1.01 9.32
N LYS A 53 12.95 0.03 8.47
CA LYS A 53 12.41 1.34 8.84
C LYS A 53 11.11 1.70 8.14
N ILE A 54 10.89 1.19 6.93
CA ILE A 54 9.69 1.46 6.13
C ILE A 54 8.83 0.21 6.05
N TYR A 55 7.57 0.33 6.42
CA TYR A 55 6.57 -0.72 6.32
C TYR A 55 5.36 -0.17 5.53
N LEU A 56 4.94 -0.90 4.51
CA LEU A 56 3.86 -0.49 3.61
C LEU A 56 2.77 -1.56 3.69
N LEU A 57 1.59 -1.20 4.19
CA LEU A 57 0.41 -2.05 4.09
C LEU A 57 -0.32 -1.81 2.77
N ARG A 58 -1.17 -2.76 2.39
CA ARG A 58 -2.03 -2.65 1.22
C ARG A 58 -3.29 -1.82 1.56
N GLY A 59 -3.60 -0.82 0.76
CA GLY A 59 -4.92 -0.17 0.76
C GLY A 59 -5.82 -0.73 -0.33
N ASN A 60 -7.09 -0.30 -0.34
CA ASN A 60 -8.05 -0.77 -1.34
C ASN A 60 -7.74 -0.24 -2.75
N HIS A 61 -7.03 0.89 -2.85
CA HIS A 61 -6.54 1.43 -4.12
C HIS A 61 -5.35 0.64 -4.71
N GLU A 62 -4.64 -0.15 -3.90
CA GLU A 62 -3.57 -1.05 -4.34
C GLU A 62 -4.13 -2.38 -4.87
N CYS A 63 -5.07 -2.32 -5.81
CA CYS A 63 -5.55 -3.49 -6.55
C CYS A 63 -5.86 -3.14 -8.02
N ALA A 64 -5.82 -4.15 -8.89
CA ALA A 64 -5.98 -3.92 -10.33
C ALA A 64 -7.35 -3.32 -10.73
N PRO A 65 -8.50 -3.75 -10.18
CA PRO A 65 -9.79 -3.17 -10.54
C PRO A 65 -9.89 -1.69 -10.17
N ILE A 66 -9.49 -1.32 -8.95
CA ILE A 66 -9.62 0.06 -8.44
C ILE A 66 -8.62 0.98 -9.13
N SER A 67 -7.33 0.61 -9.18
CA SER A 67 -6.30 1.43 -9.84
C SER A 67 -6.54 1.60 -11.35
N ARG A 68 -7.35 0.74 -11.96
CA ARG A 68 -7.77 0.88 -13.36
C ARG A 68 -8.83 1.96 -13.56
N ILE A 69 -9.71 2.17 -12.59
CA ILE A 69 -10.86 3.08 -12.70
C ILE A 69 -10.52 4.47 -12.16
N TYR A 70 -9.67 4.56 -11.13
CA TYR A 70 -9.49 5.80 -10.35
C TYR A 70 -8.23 6.62 -10.68
N GLY A 71 -7.57 6.30 -11.79
CA GLY A 71 -6.61 7.18 -12.46
C GLY A 71 -5.19 6.66 -12.57
N PHE A 72 -4.74 5.76 -11.68
CA PHE A 72 -3.35 5.29 -11.68
C PHE A 72 -2.98 4.52 -12.96
N TYR A 73 -3.88 3.70 -13.48
CA TYR A 73 -3.69 3.02 -14.77
C TYR A 73 -3.45 4.01 -15.91
N ASP A 74 -4.30 5.03 -16.01
CA ASP A 74 -4.19 6.03 -17.07
C ASP A 74 -2.94 6.90 -16.87
N GLU A 75 -2.58 7.23 -15.64
CA GLU A 75 -1.34 7.91 -15.29
C GLU A 75 -0.11 7.15 -15.82
N VAL A 76 0.02 5.87 -15.44
CA VAL A 76 1.16 5.02 -15.81
C VAL A 76 1.16 4.72 -17.31
N LYS A 77 0.00 4.41 -17.89
CA LYS A 77 -0.15 4.14 -19.33
C LYS A 77 0.26 5.36 -20.17
N ARG A 78 -0.19 6.56 -19.79
CA ARG A 78 0.09 7.80 -20.53
C ARG A 78 1.57 8.19 -20.46
N ARG A 79 2.20 8.02 -19.31
CA ARG A 79 3.59 8.45 -19.06
C ARG A 79 4.62 7.39 -19.43
N PHE A 80 4.23 6.11 -19.40
CA PHE A 80 5.10 4.97 -19.66
C PHE A 80 4.38 3.93 -20.52
N ASN A 81 3.95 2.81 -19.92
CA ASN A 81 3.31 1.72 -20.63
C ASN A 81 2.49 0.84 -19.68
N VAL A 82 1.58 0.06 -20.26
CA VAL A 82 0.70 -0.87 -19.52
C VAL A 82 1.48 -1.96 -18.79
N LYS A 83 2.67 -2.35 -19.29
CA LYS A 83 3.51 -3.36 -18.63
C LYS A 83 3.99 -2.88 -17.26
N LEU A 84 4.35 -1.61 -17.13
CA LEU A 84 4.73 -1.03 -15.84
C LEU A 84 3.57 -1.01 -14.84
N TRP A 85 2.35 -0.68 -15.28
CA TRP A 85 1.18 -0.76 -14.41
C TRP A 85 0.93 -2.19 -13.90
N LYS A 86 1.08 -3.21 -14.79
CA LYS A 86 1.00 -4.62 -14.36
C LYS A 86 2.04 -4.96 -13.29
N SER A 87 3.28 -4.49 -13.45
CA SER A 87 4.33 -4.69 -12.43
C SER A 87 3.98 -4.04 -11.09
N PHE A 88 3.29 -2.88 -11.08
CA PHE A 88 2.75 -2.32 -9.84
C PHE A 88 1.66 -3.21 -9.24
N CYS A 89 0.72 -3.73 -10.05
CA CYS A 89 -0.29 -4.68 -9.56
C CYS A 89 0.34 -5.96 -8.96
N ASP A 90 1.36 -6.51 -9.61
CA ASP A 90 2.10 -7.68 -9.10
C ASP A 90 2.74 -7.37 -7.73
N MET A 91 3.33 -6.19 -7.59
CA MET A 91 3.87 -5.72 -6.31
C MET A 91 2.77 -5.51 -5.25
N PHE A 92 1.63 -4.93 -5.63
CA PHE A 92 0.51 -4.70 -4.72
C PHE A 92 -0.05 -6.02 -4.15
N ASN A 93 -0.09 -7.06 -4.97
CA ASN A 93 -0.52 -8.40 -4.55
C ASN A 93 0.38 -9.02 -3.47
N LEU A 94 1.60 -8.51 -3.28
CA LEU A 94 2.56 -8.95 -2.26
C LEU A 94 2.49 -8.12 -0.98
N LEU A 95 1.82 -6.96 -0.98
CA LEU A 95 1.78 -6.07 0.18
C LEU A 95 1.11 -6.77 1.38
N PRO A 96 1.65 -6.61 2.60
CA PRO A 96 0.99 -7.05 3.83
C PRO A 96 -0.37 -6.38 4.01
N LEU A 97 -1.34 -7.12 4.56
CA LEU A 97 -2.70 -6.62 4.81
C LEU A 97 -2.82 -5.92 6.17
N ALA A 98 -1.99 -6.29 7.13
CA ALA A 98 -2.04 -5.78 8.49
C ALA A 98 -0.65 -5.72 9.12
N ALA A 99 -0.54 -4.96 10.20
CA ALA A 99 0.60 -4.94 11.11
C ALA A 99 0.13 -4.93 12.57
N THR A 100 1.05 -5.22 13.48
CA THR A 100 0.82 -5.04 14.91
C THR A 100 1.99 -4.26 15.51
N ILE A 101 1.70 -3.16 16.20
CA ILE A 101 2.70 -2.36 16.90
C ILE A 101 2.72 -2.77 18.37
N ASP A 102 3.92 -3.14 18.86
CA ASP A 102 4.19 -3.53 20.25
C ASP A 102 3.21 -4.56 20.81
N GLU A 103 2.72 -5.47 19.95
CA GLU A 103 1.73 -6.52 20.27
C GLU A 103 0.39 -5.97 20.83
N LYS A 104 0.14 -4.67 20.65
CA LYS A 104 -0.97 -3.94 21.29
C LYS A 104 -1.89 -3.26 20.28
N ILE A 105 -1.33 -2.67 19.24
CA ILE A 105 -2.10 -1.87 18.28
C ILE A 105 -2.18 -2.64 16.97
N PHE A 106 -3.38 -3.07 16.62
CA PHE A 106 -3.67 -3.67 15.32
C PHE A 106 -3.85 -2.57 14.28
N CYS A 107 -3.10 -2.66 13.18
CA CYS A 107 -3.10 -1.68 12.11
C CYS A 107 -3.53 -2.35 10.80
N VAL A 108 -4.57 -1.80 10.19
CA VAL A 108 -5.12 -2.19 8.89
C VAL A 108 -5.45 -0.93 8.11
N HIS A 109 -5.72 -1.10 6.81
CA HIS A 109 -6.16 0.01 5.99
C HIS A 109 -7.60 0.43 6.34
N ALA A 110 -8.55 -0.52 6.30
CA ALA A 110 -9.96 -0.23 6.50
C ALA A 110 -10.42 -0.59 7.91
N GLY A 111 -10.61 -1.88 8.20
CA GLY A 111 -11.33 -2.28 9.40
C GLY A 111 -11.30 -3.77 9.73
N LEU A 112 -12.27 -4.18 10.56
CA LEU A 112 -12.40 -5.56 11.01
C LEU A 112 -13.32 -6.35 10.08
N SER A 113 -13.04 -7.66 9.97
CA SER A 113 -13.88 -8.63 9.26
C SER A 113 -14.61 -9.53 10.27
N PRO A 114 -15.85 -9.96 9.98
CA PRO A 114 -16.49 -11.06 10.71
C PRO A 114 -15.67 -12.36 10.71
N ASP A 115 -14.86 -12.56 9.66
CA ASP A 115 -13.99 -13.73 9.52
C ASP A 115 -12.68 -13.61 10.32
N LEU A 116 -12.39 -12.42 10.87
CA LEU A 116 -11.20 -12.17 11.68
C LEU A 116 -11.39 -12.69 13.11
N THR A 117 -11.31 -14.01 13.26
CA THR A 117 -11.41 -14.69 14.56
C THR A 117 -10.09 -14.68 15.35
N SER A 118 -8.95 -14.58 14.67
CA SER A 118 -7.62 -14.44 15.28
C SER A 118 -6.62 -13.90 14.28
N MET A 119 -5.48 -13.38 14.76
CA MET A 119 -4.37 -12.93 13.91
C MET A 119 -3.82 -14.04 13.00
N SER A 120 -4.01 -15.31 13.36
CA SER A 120 -3.62 -16.44 12.52
C SER A 120 -4.38 -16.47 11.19
N ALA A 121 -5.61 -15.96 11.14
CA ALA A 121 -6.41 -15.88 9.92
C ALA A 121 -5.69 -15.03 8.86
N ILE A 122 -5.14 -13.88 9.26
CA ILE A 122 -4.36 -12.99 8.39
C ILE A 122 -3.03 -13.64 7.99
N ASN A 123 -2.35 -14.30 8.93
CA ASN A 123 -1.07 -14.98 8.67
C ASN A 123 -1.21 -16.14 7.67
N ASN A 124 -2.38 -16.78 7.62
CA ASN A 124 -2.67 -17.89 6.73
C ASN A 124 -3.05 -17.44 5.30
N VAL A 125 -3.28 -16.14 5.08
CA VAL A 125 -3.51 -15.60 3.73
C VAL A 125 -2.24 -15.75 2.90
N LYS A 126 -2.29 -16.62 1.88
CA LYS A 126 -1.20 -16.81 0.94
C LYS A 126 -1.09 -15.60 0.03
N ARG A 127 0.12 -15.06 -0.12
CA ARG A 127 0.47 -14.00 -1.07
C ARG A 127 1.45 -14.54 -2.13
N PRO A 128 1.42 -14.05 -3.38
CA PRO A 128 0.60 -12.95 -3.89
C PRO A 128 -0.88 -13.31 -3.99
N ILE A 129 -1.76 -12.32 -3.77
CA ILE A 129 -3.22 -12.50 -3.83
C ILE A 129 -3.87 -11.26 -4.45
N GLU A 130 -4.83 -11.47 -5.34
CA GLU A 130 -5.74 -10.40 -5.78
C GLU A 130 -6.86 -10.23 -4.75
N VAL A 131 -7.41 -9.02 -4.64
CA VAL A 131 -8.50 -8.75 -3.68
C VAL A 131 -9.77 -9.46 -4.18
N PRO A 132 -10.35 -10.41 -3.41
CA PRO A 132 -11.61 -11.06 -3.77
C PRO A 132 -12.80 -10.09 -3.61
N GLU A 133 -13.98 -10.47 -4.12
CA GLU A 133 -15.20 -9.66 -3.98
C GLU A 133 -15.78 -9.67 -2.54
N GLU A 134 -15.43 -10.69 -1.74
CA GLU A 134 -15.90 -10.86 -0.37
C GLU A 134 -14.87 -11.58 0.52
N GLY A 135 -15.12 -11.54 1.83
CA GLY A 135 -14.35 -12.23 2.86
C GLY A 135 -13.16 -11.43 3.39
N LEU A 136 -12.38 -12.07 4.27
CA LEU A 136 -11.32 -11.44 5.06
C LEU A 136 -10.43 -10.44 4.29
N VAL A 137 -9.93 -10.77 3.11
CA VAL A 137 -9.02 -9.89 2.36
C VAL A 137 -9.72 -8.66 1.78
N CYS A 138 -11.01 -8.76 1.47
CA CYS A 138 -11.82 -7.64 0.99
C CYS A 138 -12.20 -6.69 2.14
N ASP A 139 -12.41 -7.24 3.33
CA ASP A 139 -12.87 -6.48 4.49
C ASP A 139 -11.76 -5.67 5.21
N LEU A 140 -10.53 -6.18 5.21
CA LEU A 140 -9.35 -5.57 5.86
C LEU A 140 -8.80 -4.35 5.11
#